data_AF-A0A930HS50-F1
#
_entry.id   AF-A0A930HS50-F1
#
_cell.length_a   1.000
_cell.length_b   1.000
_cell.length_c   1.000
_cell.angle_alpha   90.00
_cell.angle_beta   90.00
_cell.angle_gamma   90.00
#
_symmetry.space_group_name_H-M   'P 1'
#
loop_
_entity.id
_entity.type
_entity.pdbx_description
1 polymer ?
#
loop_
_entity_poly.entity_id
_entity_poly.type
_entity_poly.pdbx_seq_one_letter_code
_entity_poly.pdbx_strand_id
1 'polypeptide(L)'
;MTTLLMTLRRQRLTSMLALLLSIFALFLPSCQVKAVEPTVEDMIKGHEEWARALIVLRLGRMHSSGNYVEAYDQRHNDILPVYQTIDLRRSSGQTGSITFYGDRQSFDVIKGKDLYYTLEMRYYNDKRELMNYQFIGFFPDDEEGSMLPIHQHFFQIMNVDRIGRFSYPTHLDGKPYEEFTYILDDAGNKQPETAPNYRESDPYKRFRPNDLKRLSPDVFHFTYRDTDPIELTLGEEYTDPETKQQRTVGFLRQRRSLDPTAPLDRTGLKGWFQFLRSDIAFQMQLTLVHITVGSKYIGPAPDHLLEFNERHDAWTVTDINLKLPFRVLAAADGSPDKCAADIARETGGSATAIRQALFDGGMQLDPKARM
;
A
#
# COMPACT_ATOMS: atom_id res chain seq x y z
N MET A 1 -38.76 -23.90 -80.22
CA MET A 1 -38.64 -25.29 -79.74
C MET A 1 -39.13 -25.29 -78.29
N THR A 2 -40.45 -25.44 -78.07
CA THR A 2 -41.13 -26.70 -77.62
C THR A 2 -40.64 -27.10 -76.22
N THR A 3 -41.42 -27.12 -75.12
CA THR A 3 -42.85 -27.46 -74.85
C THR A 3 -43.15 -26.98 -73.41
N LEU A 4 -44.11 -26.10 -73.09
CA LEU A 4 -45.55 -26.24 -72.78
C LEU A 4 -45.97 -27.33 -71.75
N LEU A 5 -46.61 -26.89 -70.64
CA LEU A 5 -47.78 -27.43 -69.88
C LEU A 5 -47.63 -27.03 -68.39
N MET A 6 -48.25 -25.98 -67.83
CA MET A 6 -49.67 -25.65 -67.68
C MET A 6 -50.46 -26.60 -66.74
N THR A 7 -50.75 -26.05 -65.54
CA THR A 7 -51.98 -26.19 -64.75
C THR A 7 -52.39 -27.53 -64.13
N LEU A 8 -52.42 -27.54 -62.79
CA LEU A 8 -53.58 -28.02 -62.04
C LEU A 8 -54.13 -26.91 -61.14
N ARG A 9 -55.45 -26.91 -61.05
CA ARG A 9 -56.33 -25.76 -60.87
C ARG A 9 -57.16 -25.99 -59.61
N ARG A 10 -57.31 -24.95 -58.78
CA ARG A 10 -58.47 -24.61 -57.92
C ARG A 10 -58.96 -25.63 -56.87
N GLN A 11 -59.00 -25.18 -55.61
CA GLN A 11 -60.23 -24.88 -54.83
C GLN A 11 -59.81 -24.23 -53.48
N ARG A 12 -59.97 -22.91 -53.31
CA ARG A 12 -60.97 -22.22 -52.46
C ARG A 12 -61.02 -22.75 -51.01
N LEU A 13 -60.51 -21.98 -50.04
CA LEU A 13 -61.32 -21.13 -49.12
C LEU A 13 -62.41 -21.96 -48.44
N THR A 14 -62.41 -22.28 -47.14
CA THR A 14 -62.19 -21.46 -45.93
C THR A 14 -61.98 -22.46 -44.77
N SER A 15 -61.27 -22.13 -43.69
CA SER A 15 -61.92 -21.74 -42.43
C SER A 15 -60.86 -21.31 -41.41
N MET A 16 -61.05 -20.08 -40.93
CA MET A 16 -60.94 -19.59 -39.55
C MET A 16 -59.78 -19.99 -38.63
N LEU A 17 -59.36 -18.95 -37.91
CA LEU A 17 -58.71 -18.98 -36.59
C LEU A 17 -57.18 -18.95 -36.58
N ALA A 18 -56.62 -17.87 -37.12
CA ALA A 18 -55.27 -17.43 -36.79
C ALA A 18 -55.29 -15.97 -36.31
N LEU A 19 -55.99 -15.72 -35.20
CA LEU A 19 -55.74 -14.57 -34.35
C LEU A 19 -56.49 -14.81 -33.03
N LEU A 20 -55.77 -15.20 -31.98
CA LEU A 20 -56.01 -14.83 -30.58
C LEU A 20 -55.15 -15.70 -29.66
N LEU A 21 -54.32 -15.01 -28.88
CA LEU A 21 -53.76 -15.40 -27.59
C LEU A 21 -53.02 -16.74 -27.50
N SER A 22 -51.69 -16.65 -27.53
CA SER A 22 -50.85 -17.31 -26.52
C SER A 22 -49.42 -16.77 -26.57
N ILE A 23 -49.26 -15.47 -26.28
CA ILE A 23 -48.04 -15.02 -25.58
C ILE A 23 -48.20 -15.54 -24.14
N PHE A 24 -47.96 -16.83 -23.95
CA PHE A 24 -47.66 -17.37 -22.63
C PHE A 24 -46.15 -17.14 -22.43
N ALA A 25 -45.79 -15.86 -22.30
CA ALA A 25 -44.54 -15.50 -21.67
C ALA A 25 -44.64 -16.04 -20.25
N LEU A 26 -43.80 -17.02 -19.96
CA LEU A 26 -43.54 -17.55 -18.63
C LEU A 26 -43.19 -16.37 -17.71
N PHE A 27 -44.20 -15.81 -17.05
CA PHE A 27 -44.02 -15.07 -15.80
C PHE A 27 -43.71 -16.11 -14.73
N LEU A 28 -42.47 -16.60 -14.73
CA LEU A 28 -41.88 -17.02 -13.48
C LEU A 28 -41.81 -15.77 -12.61
N PRO A 29 -42.28 -15.80 -11.35
CA PRO A 29 -41.93 -14.77 -10.41
C PRO A 29 -40.44 -14.91 -10.20
N SER A 30 -39.65 -14.16 -10.98
CA SER A 30 -38.34 -13.75 -10.54
C SER A 30 -38.61 -13.07 -9.22
N CYS A 31 -38.29 -13.76 -8.11
CA CYS A 31 -38.05 -13.09 -6.86
C CYS A 31 -37.08 -11.97 -7.18
N GLN A 32 -37.61 -10.75 -7.34
CA GLN A 32 -36.84 -9.55 -7.18
C GLN A 32 -36.40 -9.57 -5.73
N VAL A 33 -35.31 -10.29 -5.46
CA VAL A 33 -34.40 -9.85 -4.43
C VAL A 33 -33.98 -8.48 -4.94
N LYS A 34 -34.68 -7.43 -4.49
CA LYS A 34 -34.17 -6.07 -4.57
C LYS A 34 -32.72 -6.21 -4.11
N ALA A 35 -31.78 -5.89 -4.99
CA ALA A 35 -30.42 -5.70 -4.55
C ALA A 35 -30.52 -4.77 -3.34
N VAL A 36 -30.00 -5.23 -2.20
CA VAL A 36 -29.88 -4.37 -1.03
C VAL A 36 -29.11 -3.16 -1.54
N GLU A 37 -29.76 -1.99 -1.52
CA GLU A 37 -29.08 -0.75 -1.84
C GLU A 37 -27.82 -0.69 -0.97
N PRO A 38 -26.62 -0.46 -1.53
CA PRO A 38 -25.41 -0.40 -0.74
C PRO A 38 -25.57 0.79 0.21
N THR A 39 -25.86 0.49 1.46
CA THR A 39 -26.33 1.48 2.44
C THR A 39 -25.20 1.97 3.34
N VAL A 40 -23.96 1.50 3.12
CA VAL A 40 -22.81 1.83 3.98
C VAL A 40 -21.88 2.88 3.33
N GLU A 41 -21.57 2.79 2.03
CA GLU A 41 -20.67 3.77 1.38
C GLU A 41 -21.23 5.21 1.42
N ASP A 42 -22.53 5.40 1.21
CA ASP A 42 -23.14 6.74 1.16
C ASP A 42 -23.37 7.38 2.55
N MET A 43 -23.31 6.60 3.64
CA MET A 43 -23.56 7.10 5.00
C MET A 43 -22.30 7.59 5.72
N ILE A 44 -21.13 7.16 5.28
CA ILE A 44 -19.86 7.53 5.93
C ILE A 44 -19.21 8.68 5.16
N LYS A 45 -19.58 9.91 5.53
CA LYS A 45 -18.96 11.12 4.98
C LYS A 45 -17.60 11.38 5.64
N GLY A 46 -16.55 11.50 4.83
CA GLY A 46 -15.31 12.19 5.24
C GLY A 46 -14.03 11.70 4.57
N HIS A 47 -13.86 10.38 4.37
CA HIS A 47 -12.55 9.84 4.04
C HIS A 47 -12.25 9.71 2.52
N GLU A 48 -13.25 9.88 1.64
CA GLU A 48 -13.05 9.86 0.18
C GLU A 48 -12.38 11.13 -0.39
N GLU A 49 -12.14 12.15 0.44
CA GLU A 49 -11.83 13.53 0.03
C GLU A 49 -10.37 13.96 0.29
N TRP A 50 -9.43 13.02 0.46
CA TRP A 50 -8.03 13.43 0.62
C TRP A 50 -7.50 14.12 -0.65
N ALA A 51 -6.95 15.32 -0.46
CA ALA A 51 -6.36 16.13 -1.52
C ALA A 51 -4.83 16.02 -1.54
N ARG A 52 -4.22 15.68 -0.40
CA ARG A 52 -2.77 15.55 -0.24
C ARG A 52 -2.42 14.39 0.68
N ALA A 53 -1.43 13.61 0.29
CA ALA A 53 -0.76 12.61 1.11
C ALA A 53 0.70 13.02 1.27
N LEU A 54 1.12 13.30 2.51
CA LEU A 54 2.51 13.53 2.86
C LEU A 54 3.06 12.27 3.53
N ILE A 55 3.95 11.57 2.83
CA ILE A 55 4.62 10.38 3.35
C ILE A 55 5.96 10.80 3.92
N VAL A 56 6.15 10.59 5.21
CA VAL A 56 7.36 10.96 5.95
C VAL A 56 8.10 9.70 6.36
N LEU A 57 9.38 9.63 6.02
CA LEU A 57 10.27 8.54 6.40
C LEU A 57 11.44 9.09 7.22
N ARG A 58 11.74 8.49 8.37
CA ARG A 58 12.90 8.88 9.19
C ARG A 58 13.76 7.70 9.57
N LEU A 59 15.07 7.81 9.36
CA LEU A 59 16.04 6.82 9.83
C LEU A 59 16.19 6.92 11.35
N GLY A 60 16.27 5.79 12.02
CA GLY A 60 16.39 5.70 13.47
C GLY A 60 16.97 4.38 13.97
N ARG A 61 16.96 4.25 15.30
CA ARG A 61 17.39 3.06 16.05
C ARG A 61 16.24 2.59 16.95
N MET A 62 16.11 1.28 17.13
CA MET A 62 15.23 0.73 18.15
C MET A 62 15.71 1.19 19.54
N HIS A 63 14.80 1.73 20.35
CA HIS A 63 15.06 2.05 21.74
C HIS A 63 15.40 0.78 22.52
N SER A 64 16.19 0.89 23.59
CA SER A 64 16.65 -0.27 24.37
C SER A 64 15.53 -1.13 24.98
N SER A 65 14.32 -0.58 25.11
CA SER A 65 13.14 -1.32 25.56
C SER A 65 12.54 -2.25 24.49
N GLY A 66 12.92 -2.09 23.23
CA GLY A 66 12.38 -2.88 22.11
C GLY A 66 10.97 -2.49 21.64
N ASN A 67 10.43 -1.36 22.13
CA ASN A 67 9.01 -1.02 21.93
C ASN A 67 8.78 0.09 20.90
N TYR A 68 9.79 0.92 20.63
CA TYR A 68 9.68 2.07 19.74
C TYR A 68 11.05 2.40 19.14
N VAL A 69 11.03 3.10 18.02
CA VAL A 69 12.18 3.61 17.28
C VAL A 69 12.37 5.08 17.61
N GLU A 70 13.60 5.47 17.90
CA GLU A 70 14.03 6.86 18.01
C GLU A 70 14.68 7.26 16.68
N ALA A 71 14.15 8.29 16.04
CA ALA A 71 14.72 8.79 14.79
C ALA A 71 15.97 9.65 15.04
N TYR A 72 16.87 9.72 14.07
CA TYR A 72 18.00 10.66 14.11
C TYR A 72 17.55 12.10 13.91
N ASP A 73 18.34 13.02 14.47
CA ASP A 73 18.17 14.45 14.28
C ASP A 73 18.33 14.84 12.80
N GLN A 74 17.33 15.55 12.27
CA GLN A 74 17.27 16.01 10.89
C GLN A 74 18.46 16.87 10.46
N ARG A 75 19.22 17.46 11.39
CA ARG A 75 20.47 18.19 11.08
C ARG A 75 21.52 17.33 10.40
N HIS A 76 21.40 16.00 10.49
CA HIS A 76 22.28 15.05 9.81
C HIS A 76 21.88 14.80 8.34
N ASN A 77 20.80 15.45 7.84
CA ASN A 77 20.31 15.29 6.48
C ASN A 77 21.33 15.61 5.38
N ASP A 78 22.22 16.55 5.63
CA ASP A 78 23.28 16.92 4.67
C ASP A 78 24.34 15.83 4.51
N ILE A 79 24.38 14.86 5.43
CA ILE A 79 25.31 13.72 5.41
C ILE A 79 24.61 12.46 4.90
N LEU A 80 23.42 12.17 5.45
CA LEU A 80 22.59 11.02 5.14
C LEU A 80 21.14 11.45 5.13
N PRO A 81 20.27 10.94 4.23
CA PRO A 81 18.87 11.34 4.17
C PRO A 81 18.05 10.73 5.34
N VAL A 82 18.32 11.20 6.56
CA VAL A 82 17.71 10.70 7.81
C VAL A 82 16.26 11.16 7.99
N TYR A 83 15.83 12.21 7.30
CA TYR A 83 14.46 12.69 7.20
C TYR A 83 14.11 12.93 5.73
N GLN A 84 13.12 12.20 5.23
CA GLN A 84 12.69 12.25 3.84
C GLN A 84 11.18 12.39 3.75
N THR A 85 10.72 13.13 2.75
CA THR A 85 9.30 13.30 2.48
C THR A 85 8.99 13.10 1.01
N ILE A 86 7.86 12.45 0.72
CA ILE A 86 7.21 12.48 -0.59
C ILE A 86 5.84 13.13 -0.41
N ASP A 87 5.61 14.24 -1.12
CA ASP A 87 4.35 14.97 -1.13
C ASP A 87 3.58 14.59 -2.39
N LEU A 88 2.42 13.95 -2.22
CA LEU A 88 1.54 13.57 -3.32
C LEU A 88 0.26 14.39 -3.23
N ARG A 89 -0.18 14.96 -4.35
CA ARG A 89 -1.47 15.65 -4.42
C ARG A 89 -2.36 15.04 -5.46
N ARG A 90 -3.63 14.90 -5.09
CA ARG A 90 -4.70 14.44 -5.96
C ARG A 90 -5.32 15.66 -6.62
N SER A 91 -5.45 15.62 -7.95
CA SER A 91 -6.23 16.64 -8.66
C SER A 91 -7.71 16.55 -8.26
N SER A 92 -8.42 17.67 -8.18
CA SER A 92 -9.85 17.68 -7.82
C SER A 92 -10.70 16.87 -8.80
N GLY A 93 -11.54 15.96 -8.30
CA GLY A 93 -12.45 15.09 -9.06
C GLY A 93 -12.33 13.61 -8.68
N GLN A 94 -13.40 12.84 -8.83
CA GLN A 94 -13.57 11.47 -8.30
C GLN A 94 -12.48 10.47 -8.77
N THR A 95 -11.73 10.76 -9.83
CA THR A 95 -10.63 9.93 -10.37
C THR A 95 -9.31 10.71 -10.53
N GLY A 96 -9.11 11.75 -9.71
CA GLY A 96 -7.99 12.68 -9.83
C GLY A 96 -6.62 12.00 -9.95
N SER A 97 -5.86 12.41 -10.97
CA SER A 97 -4.47 11.99 -11.14
C SER A 97 -3.64 12.39 -9.93
N ILE A 98 -2.77 11.47 -9.49
CA ILE A 98 -1.83 11.71 -8.39
C ILE A 98 -0.54 12.28 -8.96
N THR A 99 -0.13 13.43 -8.44
CA THR A 99 1.09 14.12 -8.86
C THR A 99 2.06 14.19 -7.68
N PHE A 100 3.33 13.87 -7.95
CA PHE A 100 4.43 14.05 -7.00
C PHE A 100 4.86 15.52 -6.98
N TYR A 101 5.00 16.09 -5.80
CA TYR A 101 5.46 17.45 -5.58
C TYR A 101 6.81 17.47 -4.87
N GLY A 102 7.67 18.40 -5.27
CA GLY A 102 9.03 18.55 -4.77
C GLY A 102 10.07 17.72 -5.54
N ASP A 103 11.33 17.89 -5.13
CA ASP A 103 12.47 17.32 -5.86
C ASP A 103 12.67 15.82 -5.60
N ARG A 104 12.23 15.33 -4.43
CA ARG A 104 12.40 13.92 -4.06
C ARG A 104 11.40 13.04 -4.79
N GLN A 105 11.92 12.14 -5.61
CA GLN A 105 11.12 11.20 -6.40
C GLN A 105 11.16 9.76 -5.86
N SER A 106 12.11 9.45 -4.95
CA SER A 106 12.26 8.15 -4.30
C SER A 106 12.70 8.30 -2.84
N PHE A 107 12.39 7.29 -2.04
CA PHE A 107 13.02 7.11 -0.74
C PHE A 107 14.34 6.36 -0.89
N ASP A 108 15.39 6.90 -0.29
CA ASP A 108 16.72 6.30 -0.26
C ASP A 108 16.99 5.75 1.14
N VAL A 109 17.18 4.45 1.24
CA VAL A 109 17.25 3.74 2.52
C VAL A 109 18.46 2.82 2.57
N ILE A 110 18.80 2.35 3.76
CA ILE A 110 19.98 1.54 4.04
C ILE A 110 19.51 0.30 4.78
N LYS A 111 19.92 -0.88 4.30
CA LYS A 111 19.70 -2.12 5.02
C LYS A 111 20.59 -2.13 6.27
N GLY A 112 20.05 -2.55 7.41
CA GLY A 112 20.82 -2.85 8.60
C GLY A 112 19.98 -3.46 9.71
N LYS A 113 20.54 -4.42 10.45
CA LYS A 113 19.87 -5.10 11.57
C LYS A 113 19.42 -4.14 12.67
N ASP A 114 20.18 -3.08 12.87
CA ASP A 114 19.97 -2.06 13.90
C ASP A 114 19.45 -0.74 13.29
N LEU A 115 19.05 -0.73 12.01
CA LEU A 115 18.54 0.46 11.33
C LEU A 115 17.05 0.29 11.04
N TYR A 116 16.29 1.30 11.43
CA TYR A 116 14.84 1.32 11.32
C TYR A 116 14.41 2.59 10.60
N TYR A 117 13.35 2.51 9.81
CA TYR A 117 12.80 3.66 9.10
C TYR A 117 11.37 3.89 9.53
N THR A 118 11.15 4.87 10.41
CA THR A 118 9.81 5.24 10.86
C THR A 118 9.01 5.80 9.68
N LEU A 119 7.80 5.29 9.47
CA LEU A 119 6.84 5.77 8.49
C LEU A 119 5.75 6.56 9.20
N GLU A 120 5.48 7.77 8.74
CA GLU A 120 4.30 8.54 9.13
C GLU A 120 3.58 9.01 7.86
N MET A 121 2.31 8.65 7.74
CA MET A 121 1.47 9.09 6.64
C MET A 121 0.52 10.17 7.13
N ARG A 122 0.52 11.33 6.49
CA ARG A 122 -0.39 12.43 6.82
C ARG A 122 -1.27 12.76 5.63
N TYR A 123 -2.56 12.55 5.81
CA TYR A 123 -3.59 12.85 4.82
C TYR A 123 -4.25 14.17 5.15
N TYR A 124 -4.42 15.01 4.13
CA TYR A 124 -5.07 16.30 4.26
C TYR A 124 -6.22 16.42 3.25
N ASN A 125 -7.31 17.06 3.69
CA ASN A 125 -8.40 17.44 2.81
C ASN A 125 -8.04 18.66 1.92
N ASP A 126 -8.98 19.09 1.09
CA ASP A 126 -8.85 20.25 0.18
C ASP A 126 -8.57 21.58 0.92
N LYS A 127 -9.07 21.71 2.15
CA LYS A 127 -8.83 22.83 3.08
C LYS A 127 -7.48 22.76 3.78
N ARG A 128 -6.65 21.74 3.49
CA ARG A 128 -5.34 21.48 4.11
C ARG A 128 -5.42 21.11 5.59
N GLU A 129 -6.58 20.65 6.04
CA GLU A 129 -6.79 20.12 7.38
C GLU A 129 -6.42 18.65 7.39
N LEU A 130 -5.73 18.22 8.44
CA LEU A 130 -5.36 16.82 8.60
C LEU A 130 -6.62 15.98 8.88
N MET A 131 -6.73 14.84 8.19
CA MET A 131 -7.91 13.98 8.25
C MET A 131 -7.64 12.54 8.71
N ASN A 132 -6.42 12.22 9.15
CA ASN A 132 -6.04 10.86 9.59
C ASN A 132 -7.02 10.22 10.58
N TYR A 133 -7.58 11.03 11.50
CA TYR A 133 -8.55 10.60 12.51
C TYR A 133 -9.80 9.93 11.89
N GLN A 134 -10.14 10.26 10.65
CA GLN A 134 -11.29 9.70 9.95
C GLN A 134 -11.08 8.25 9.53
N PHE A 135 -9.85 7.76 9.41
CA PHE A 135 -9.59 6.36 9.07
C PHE A 135 -9.59 5.43 10.29
N ILE A 136 -9.55 6.01 11.50
CA ILE A 136 -9.33 5.29 12.77
C ILE A 136 -10.43 5.56 13.80
N GLY A 137 -11.52 6.22 13.41
CA GLY A 137 -12.68 6.40 14.27
C GLY A 137 -13.28 5.06 14.69
N PHE A 138 -13.60 4.93 15.98
CA PHE A 138 -14.28 3.76 16.53
C PHE A 138 -15.38 4.23 17.49
N PHE A 139 -16.58 3.70 17.28
CA PHE A 139 -17.78 4.04 18.02
C PHE A 139 -18.35 2.73 18.58
N PRO A 140 -18.14 2.41 19.87
CA PRO A 140 -18.61 1.15 20.45
C PRO A 140 -20.12 0.93 20.32
N ASP A 141 -20.89 2.02 20.34
CA ASP A 141 -22.35 2.01 20.20
C ASP A 141 -22.81 2.04 18.72
N ASP A 142 -21.88 2.15 17.77
CA ASP A 142 -22.10 2.18 16.32
C ASP A 142 -20.95 1.48 15.58
N GLU A 143 -20.91 0.15 15.68
CA GLU A 143 -19.86 -0.65 15.03
C GLU A 143 -19.90 -0.52 13.49
N GLU A 144 -21.07 -0.30 12.89
CA GLU A 144 -21.23 -0.11 11.44
C GLU A 144 -20.68 1.25 10.98
N GLY A 145 -20.85 2.29 11.79
CA GLY A 145 -20.24 3.61 11.59
C GLY A 145 -18.76 3.69 11.98
N SER A 146 -18.15 2.59 12.45
CA SER A 146 -16.75 2.56 12.86
C SER A 146 -15.79 2.31 11.70
N MET A 147 -14.76 3.14 11.60
CA MET A 147 -13.78 3.14 10.51
C MET A 147 -12.60 2.20 10.79
N LEU A 148 -12.19 2.11 12.05
CA LEU A 148 -11.06 1.29 12.41
C LEU A 148 -11.22 -0.20 12.02
N PRO A 149 -12.37 -0.86 12.25
CA PRO A 149 -12.65 -2.23 11.79
C PRO A 149 -12.41 -2.52 10.31
N ILE A 150 -12.55 -1.51 9.46
CA ILE A 150 -12.62 -1.65 8.01
C ILE A 150 -11.40 -1.09 7.28
N HIS A 151 -10.50 -0.39 7.99
CA HIS A 151 -9.29 0.16 7.39
C HIS A 151 -8.01 -0.54 7.84
N GLN A 152 -7.14 -0.84 6.87
CA GLN A 152 -5.75 -1.24 7.09
C GLN A 152 -4.88 -0.87 5.88
N HIS A 153 -3.67 -0.37 6.14
CA HIS A 153 -2.65 -0.14 5.14
C HIS A 153 -1.87 -1.42 4.88
N PHE A 154 -1.65 -1.73 3.62
CA PHE A 154 -0.78 -2.82 3.19
C PHE A 154 0.37 -2.27 2.34
N PHE A 155 1.52 -2.92 2.46
CA PHE A 155 2.77 -2.56 1.80
C PHE A 155 3.27 -3.76 1.01
N GLN A 156 3.31 -3.63 -0.32
CA GLN A 156 3.65 -4.72 -1.23
C GLN A 156 4.63 -4.20 -2.29
N ILE A 157 5.63 -4.99 -2.67
CA ILE A 157 6.39 -4.67 -3.88
C ILE A 157 5.49 -4.90 -5.11
N MET A 158 5.64 -4.04 -6.12
CA MET A 158 4.87 -4.11 -7.37
C MET A 158 5.77 -4.10 -8.59
N ASN A 159 5.18 -4.55 -9.71
CA ASN A 159 5.81 -4.55 -11.03
C ASN A 159 5.36 -3.38 -11.91
N VAL A 160 4.68 -2.39 -11.34
CA VAL A 160 4.18 -1.24 -12.06
C VAL A 160 4.53 0.04 -11.32
N ASP A 161 4.95 1.06 -12.07
CA ASP A 161 5.19 2.39 -11.54
C ASP A 161 3.87 3.16 -11.31
N ARG A 162 4.03 4.37 -10.81
CA ARG A 162 2.95 5.34 -10.53
C ARG A 162 2.07 5.70 -11.72
N ILE A 163 2.54 5.58 -12.96
CA ILE A 163 1.75 5.85 -14.18
C ILE A 163 1.31 4.56 -14.88
N GLY A 164 1.54 3.39 -14.26
CA GLY A 164 1.10 2.10 -14.76
C GLY A 164 2.06 1.43 -15.75
N ARG A 165 3.28 1.94 -15.93
CA ARG A 165 4.30 1.27 -16.75
C ARG A 165 4.97 0.16 -15.96
N PHE A 166 5.41 -0.89 -16.64
CA PHE A 166 6.16 -1.95 -15.99
C PHE A 166 7.45 -1.44 -15.34
N SER A 167 7.62 -1.75 -14.06
CA SER A 167 8.78 -1.40 -13.23
C SER A 167 8.97 -2.49 -12.19
N TYR A 168 9.65 -3.56 -12.59
CA TYR A 168 10.05 -4.64 -11.68
C TYR A 168 11.18 -4.16 -10.77
N PRO A 169 11.39 -4.82 -9.61
CA PRO A 169 12.58 -4.57 -8.83
C PRO A 169 13.86 -4.87 -9.61
N THR A 170 14.83 -3.96 -9.54
CA THR A 170 16.12 -4.06 -10.22
C THR A 170 17.26 -3.78 -9.25
N HIS A 171 18.48 -4.13 -9.63
CA HIS A 171 19.69 -3.51 -9.10
C HIS A 171 19.65 -1.98 -9.27
N LEU A 172 20.48 -1.26 -8.52
CA LEU A 172 20.54 0.21 -8.65
C LEU A 172 21.07 0.67 -10.02
N ASP A 173 21.83 -0.18 -10.72
CA ASP A 173 22.28 0.04 -12.09
C ASP A 173 21.20 -0.30 -13.16
N GLY A 174 20.00 -0.70 -12.73
CA GLY A 174 18.86 -1.02 -13.60
C GLY A 174 18.82 -2.47 -14.08
N LYS A 175 19.80 -3.32 -13.73
CA LYS A 175 19.74 -4.74 -14.09
C LYS A 175 18.63 -5.48 -13.36
N PRO A 176 17.89 -6.38 -14.02
CA PRO A 176 16.84 -7.14 -13.38
C PRO A 176 17.40 -8.17 -12.39
N TYR A 177 16.54 -8.60 -11.47
CA TYR A 177 16.74 -9.70 -10.54
C TYR A 177 15.91 -10.90 -11.00
N GLU A 178 16.55 -12.05 -11.21
CA GLU A 178 15.90 -13.27 -11.70
C GLU A 178 14.73 -13.74 -10.82
N GLU A 179 14.78 -13.51 -9.51
CA GLU A 179 13.70 -13.88 -8.60
C GLU A 179 12.47 -12.97 -8.71
N PHE A 180 12.59 -11.78 -9.30
CA PHE A 180 11.47 -10.87 -9.55
C PHE A 180 11.01 -10.89 -11.01
N THR A 181 11.85 -11.39 -11.92
CA THR A 181 11.59 -11.50 -13.36
C THR A 181 11.89 -12.90 -13.87
N TYR A 182 10.89 -13.60 -14.42
CA TYR A 182 11.12 -14.87 -15.11
C TYR A 182 10.48 -14.90 -16.48
N ILE A 183 11.14 -15.62 -17.40
CA ILE A 183 10.62 -15.93 -18.73
C ILE A 183 10.14 -17.39 -18.70
N LEU A 184 9.11 -17.73 -19.48
CA LEU A 184 8.76 -19.12 -19.74
C LEU A 184 9.35 -19.53 -21.09
N ASP A 185 10.00 -20.70 -21.16
CA ASP A 185 10.35 -21.28 -22.46
C ASP A 185 9.10 -21.78 -23.21
N ASP A 186 9.28 -22.23 -24.45
CA ASP A 186 8.20 -22.76 -25.30
C ASP A 186 7.50 -23.99 -24.68
N ALA A 187 8.15 -24.65 -23.71
CA ALA A 187 7.59 -25.77 -22.96
C ALA A 187 6.91 -25.33 -21.64
N GLY A 188 6.91 -24.03 -21.33
CA GLY A 188 6.29 -23.47 -20.13
C GLY A 188 7.15 -23.55 -18.86
N ASN A 189 8.44 -23.88 -18.97
CA ASN A 189 9.35 -23.91 -17.82
C ASN A 189 9.91 -22.51 -17.53
N LYS A 190 10.13 -22.21 -16.25
CA LYS A 190 10.78 -20.97 -15.82
C LYS A 190 12.24 -20.95 -16.28
N GLN A 191 12.62 -19.88 -16.96
CA GLN A 191 13.97 -19.57 -17.36
C GLN A 191 14.43 -18.28 -16.65
N PRO A 192 15.67 -18.25 -16.12
CA PRO A 192 16.25 -17.02 -15.58
C PRO A 192 16.42 -15.96 -16.67
N GLU A 193 16.19 -14.70 -16.29
CA GLU A 193 16.50 -13.57 -17.16
C GLU A 193 18.00 -13.24 -17.04
N THR A 194 18.70 -13.27 -18.17
CA THR A 194 20.15 -13.07 -18.30
C THR A 194 20.42 -11.91 -19.26
N ALA A 195 21.56 -11.22 -19.14
CA ALA A 195 21.91 -10.12 -20.06
C ALA A 195 21.81 -10.48 -21.56
N PRO A 196 22.11 -11.73 -22.01
CA PRO A 196 21.91 -12.16 -23.41
C PRO A 196 20.46 -12.34 -23.87
N ASN A 197 19.51 -12.67 -22.99
CA ASN A 197 18.09 -12.84 -23.35
C ASN A 197 17.22 -11.63 -22.93
N TYR A 198 17.80 -10.63 -22.25
CA TYR A 198 17.19 -9.33 -22.01
C TYR A 198 16.93 -8.57 -23.31
N ARG A 199 15.65 -8.34 -23.64
CA ARG A 199 15.24 -7.55 -24.81
C ARG A 199 14.32 -6.43 -24.38
N GLU A 200 14.86 -5.22 -24.34
CA GLU A 200 14.14 -4.00 -23.94
C GLU A 200 12.86 -3.78 -24.75
N SER A 201 12.89 -4.16 -26.04
CA SER A 201 11.84 -3.97 -27.04
C SER A 201 10.80 -5.09 -27.15
N ASP A 202 10.86 -6.15 -26.34
CA ASP A 202 9.93 -7.28 -26.47
C ASP A 202 8.51 -6.93 -25.95
N PRO A 203 7.48 -6.88 -26.83
CA PRO A 203 6.10 -6.60 -26.43
C PRO A 203 5.41 -7.82 -25.77
N TYR A 204 6.00 -9.01 -25.89
CA TYR A 204 5.59 -10.26 -25.24
C TYR A 204 6.38 -10.52 -23.95
N LYS A 205 6.86 -9.46 -23.29
CA LYS A 205 7.18 -9.33 -21.86
C LYS A 205 6.06 -9.85 -20.93
N ARG A 206 5.53 -11.05 -21.17
CA ARG A 206 4.59 -11.80 -20.32
C ARG A 206 5.36 -12.33 -19.12
N PHE A 207 5.99 -11.41 -18.41
CA PHE A 207 6.19 -11.48 -16.99
C PHE A 207 4.81 -11.78 -16.40
N ARG A 208 4.56 -13.03 -16.03
CA ARG A 208 3.51 -13.24 -15.06
C ARG A 208 4.02 -12.59 -13.79
N PRO A 209 3.21 -11.81 -13.07
CA PRO A 209 3.62 -11.39 -11.74
C PRO A 209 4.03 -12.67 -11.00
N ASN A 210 5.29 -12.75 -10.55
CA ASN A 210 5.52 -13.48 -9.32
C ASN A 210 4.50 -12.92 -8.33
N ASP A 211 4.04 -13.75 -7.40
CA ASP A 211 3.22 -13.24 -6.31
C ASP A 211 4.12 -12.29 -5.47
N LEU A 212 4.32 -11.07 -5.97
CA LEU A 212 5.27 -10.07 -5.48
C LEU A 212 4.91 -9.69 -4.04
N LYS A 213 3.63 -9.82 -3.72
CA LYS A 213 3.11 -9.90 -2.36
C LYS A 213 3.91 -10.85 -1.46
N ARG A 214 4.18 -12.08 -1.89
CA ARG A 214 4.95 -13.09 -1.13
C ARG A 214 6.43 -12.81 -1.05
N LEU A 215 6.97 -12.05 -2.00
CA LEU A 215 8.39 -11.67 -2.02
C LEU A 215 8.65 -10.34 -1.30
N SER A 216 7.60 -9.59 -0.93
CA SER A 216 7.75 -8.34 -0.17
C SER A 216 8.54 -8.53 1.14
N PRO A 217 8.29 -9.61 1.93
CA PRO A 217 9.08 -9.92 3.12
C PRO A 217 10.55 -10.26 2.86
N ASP A 218 10.97 -10.52 1.62
CA ASP A 218 12.39 -10.73 1.29
C ASP A 218 13.13 -9.40 1.05
N VAL A 219 12.38 -8.30 0.87
CA VAL A 219 12.91 -6.96 0.60
C VAL A 219 12.81 -6.07 1.84
N PHE A 220 11.67 -6.10 2.53
CA PHE A 220 11.45 -5.30 3.74
C PHE A 220 10.46 -5.98 4.68
N HIS A 221 10.55 -5.64 5.95
CA HIS A 221 9.54 -5.92 6.96
C HIS A 221 8.94 -4.59 7.43
N PHE A 222 7.64 -4.57 7.72
CA PHE A 222 6.97 -3.43 8.35
C PHE A 222 6.31 -3.85 9.65
N THR A 223 6.62 -3.12 10.71
CA THR A 223 5.94 -3.25 11.99
C THR A 223 4.96 -2.10 12.15
N TYR A 224 3.71 -2.44 12.39
CA TYR A 224 2.66 -1.47 12.68
C TYR A 224 2.90 -0.82 14.04
N ARG A 225 2.86 0.51 14.05
CA ARG A 225 2.78 1.32 15.27
C ARG A 225 1.75 2.38 15.01
N ASP A 226 0.49 2.03 15.12
CA ASP A 226 -0.57 3.03 15.14
C ASP A 226 -0.63 3.59 16.57
N THR A 227 -0.47 4.90 16.73
CA THR A 227 -0.75 5.55 18.02
C THR A 227 -2.24 5.76 18.16
N ASP A 228 -2.71 6.01 19.38
CA ASP A 228 -3.98 6.71 19.65
C ASP A 228 -4.13 7.90 18.66
N PRO A 229 -5.33 8.36 18.25
CA PRO A 229 -5.61 9.08 17.00
C PRO A 229 -5.15 10.54 16.99
N ILE A 230 -3.94 10.79 17.46
CA ILE A 230 -3.30 12.07 17.65
C ILE A 230 -1.96 12.09 16.94
N GLU A 231 -1.66 13.22 16.32
CA GLU A 231 -0.41 13.44 15.57
C GLU A 231 0.71 13.89 16.48
N LEU A 232 0.91 13.08 17.51
CA LEU A 232 1.94 13.24 18.49
C LEU A 232 2.79 11.97 18.52
N THR A 233 3.96 12.12 19.11
CA THR A 233 4.94 11.06 19.31
C THR A 233 4.68 10.34 20.63
N LEU A 234 5.12 9.09 20.74
CA LEU A 234 4.93 8.31 21.97
C LEU A 234 5.53 9.05 23.16
N GLY A 235 4.75 9.10 24.25
CA GLY A 235 5.17 9.76 25.48
C GLY A 235 4.87 11.26 25.54
N GLU A 236 4.38 11.89 24.48
CA GLU A 236 3.93 13.29 24.56
C GLU A 236 2.60 13.40 25.33
N GLU A 237 2.47 14.48 26.11
CA GLU A 237 1.24 14.80 26.81
C GLU A 237 0.28 15.58 25.90
N TYR A 238 -1.01 15.27 25.99
CA TYR A 238 -2.06 15.95 25.24
C TYR A 238 -3.34 16.08 26.07
N THR A 239 -4.15 17.07 25.73
CA THR A 239 -5.50 17.20 26.27
C THR A 239 -6.48 16.51 25.33
N ASP A 240 -7.11 15.45 25.79
CA ASP A 240 -8.12 14.71 25.04
C ASP A 240 -9.24 15.65 24.58
N PRO A 241 -9.51 15.76 23.26
CA PRO A 241 -10.48 16.71 22.75
C PRO A 241 -11.91 16.40 23.16
N GLU A 242 -12.24 15.14 23.46
CA GLU A 242 -13.56 14.69 23.88
C GLU A 242 -13.73 14.81 25.40
N THR A 243 -12.80 14.21 26.17
CA THR A 243 -12.90 14.11 27.62
C THR A 243 -12.30 15.29 28.38
N LYS A 244 -11.50 16.14 27.69
CA LYS A 244 -10.73 17.25 28.26
C LYS A 244 -9.68 16.84 29.31
N GLN A 245 -9.39 15.55 29.45
CA GLN A 245 -8.39 15.03 30.38
C GLN A 245 -6.97 15.13 29.80
N GLN A 246 -5.96 15.32 30.66
CA GLN A 246 -4.57 15.16 30.24
C GLN A 246 -4.25 13.67 30.08
N ARG A 247 -3.58 13.32 28.99
CA ARG A 247 -3.20 11.96 28.65
C ARG A 247 -1.81 11.94 28.02
N THR A 248 -1.13 10.81 28.15
CA THR A 248 0.10 10.52 27.43
C THR A 248 -0.21 9.74 26.15
N VAL A 249 0.44 10.07 25.04
CA VAL A 249 0.32 9.33 23.78
C VAL A 249 0.77 7.90 23.96
N GLY A 250 -0.15 6.97 23.69
CA GLY A 250 0.09 5.53 23.69
C GLY A 250 -0.14 4.88 22.32
N PHE A 251 -0.02 3.55 22.28
CA PHE A 251 -0.38 2.74 21.11
C PHE A 251 -1.90 2.66 20.94
N LEU A 252 -2.34 2.50 19.69
CA LEU A 252 -3.74 2.29 19.32
C LEU A 252 -4.22 0.94 19.85
N ARG A 253 -5.17 0.99 20.79
CA ARG A 253 -5.84 -0.19 21.35
C ARG A 253 -7.34 -0.03 21.17
N GLN A 254 -7.85 -0.54 20.07
CA GLN A 254 -9.27 -0.52 19.80
C GLN A 254 -9.69 -1.84 19.16
N ARG A 255 -10.93 -2.26 19.44
CA ARG A 255 -11.52 -3.59 19.18
C ARG A 255 -10.91 -4.81 19.88
N ARG A 256 -9.70 -4.74 20.45
CA ARG A 256 -9.05 -5.93 21.06
C ARG A 256 -9.18 -6.03 22.57
N SER A 257 -9.17 -4.87 23.23
CA SER A 257 -9.50 -4.61 24.64
C SER A 257 -8.90 -3.26 25.01
N LEU A 258 -9.41 -2.61 26.07
CA LEU A 258 -8.67 -1.53 26.76
C LEU A 258 -7.53 -2.10 27.64
N ASP A 259 -7.46 -3.42 27.78
CA ASP A 259 -6.38 -4.13 28.45
C ASP A 259 -5.04 -3.82 27.77
N PRO A 260 -4.05 -3.30 28.50
CA PRO A 260 -2.74 -3.01 27.95
C PRO A 260 -1.99 -4.20 27.35
N THR A 261 -2.39 -5.41 27.71
CA THR A 261 -1.81 -6.67 27.25
C THR A 261 -2.48 -7.22 25.98
N ALA A 262 -3.62 -6.66 25.57
CA ALA A 262 -4.25 -7.05 24.33
C ALA A 262 -3.38 -6.65 23.14
N PRO A 263 -3.38 -7.44 22.04
CA PRO A 263 -2.59 -7.07 20.88
C PRO A 263 -3.11 -5.74 20.32
N LEU A 264 -2.23 -5.00 19.66
CA LEU A 264 -2.56 -3.72 19.03
C LEU A 264 -3.42 -3.95 17.78
N ASP A 265 -4.25 -2.98 17.45
CA ASP A 265 -4.88 -2.95 16.13
C ASP A 265 -3.91 -2.38 15.09
N ARG A 266 -4.09 -2.76 13.82
CA ARG A 266 -3.25 -2.38 12.68
C ARG A 266 -4.11 -1.57 11.71
N THR A 267 -3.87 -0.27 11.66
CA THR A 267 -4.29 0.60 10.55
C THR A 267 -3.11 0.90 9.64
N GLY A 268 -1.90 1.05 10.16
CA GLY A 268 -0.66 1.28 9.41
C GLY A 268 -0.38 2.74 9.05
N LEU A 269 -1.06 3.72 9.64
CA LEU A 269 -0.78 5.16 9.47
C LEU A 269 0.62 5.54 9.97
N LYS A 270 1.06 4.82 11.00
CA LYS A 270 2.39 4.95 11.60
C LYS A 270 3.00 3.54 11.80
N GLY A 271 4.33 3.46 11.83
CA GLY A 271 5.05 2.20 11.95
C GLY A 271 6.51 2.35 11.57
N TRP A 272 7.22 1.25 11.38
CA TRP A 272 8.60 1.32 10.89
C TRP A 272 8.95 0.16 9.98
N PHE A 273 9.80 0.47 9.01
CA PHE A 273 10.43 -0.51 8.14
C PHE A 273 11.78 -0.98 8.66
N GLN A 274 12.09 -2.24 8.40
CA GLN A 274 13.46 -2.72 8.29
C GLN A 274 13.66 -3.26 6.88
N PHE A 275 14.75 -2.85 6.22
CA PHE A 275 15.08 -3.33 4.88
C PHE A 275 16.01 -4.54 4.98
N LEU A 276 15.67 -5.60 4.26
CA LEU A 276 16.29 -6.93 4.35
C LEU A 276 17.19 -7.22 3.16
N ARG A 277 17.05 -6.43 2.09
CA ARG A 277 17.87 -6.48 0.87
C ARG A 277 18.48 -5.11 0.57
N SER A 278 19.73 -5.09 0.11
CA SER A 278 20.44 -3.90 -0.39
C SER A 278 20.70 -4.01 -1.89
N ASP A 279 21.13 -2.91 -2.51
CA ASP A 279 21.37 -2.81 -3.96
C ASP A 279 20.09 -3.08 -4.77
N ILE A 280 18.94 -2.58 -4.30
CA ILE A 280 17.65 -2.80 -4.95
C ILE A 280 16.87 -1.50 -5.10
N ALA A 281 16.35 -1.25 -6.30
CA ALA A 281 15.34 -0.25 -6.60
C ALA A 281 14.00 -0.94 -6.86
N PHE A 282 12.90 -0.46 -6.26
CA PHE A 282 11.58 -1.08 -6.41
C PHE A 282 10.43 -0.09 -6.22
N GLN A 283 9.23 -0.50 -6.65
CA GLN A 283 7.98 0.21 -6.40
C GLN A 283 7.27 -0.42 -5.21
N MET A 284 7.09 0.33 -4.12
CA MET A 284 6.22 -0.08 -3.01
C MET A 284 4.81 0.42 -3.29
N GLN A 285 3.86 -0.51 -3.44
CA GLN A 285 2.45 -0.17 -3.35
C GLN A 285 2.04 -0.06 -1.89
N LEU A 286 1.46 1.09 -1.59
CA LEU A 286 0.87 1.45 -0.33
C LEU A 286 -0.62 1.57 -0.55
N THR A 287 -1.38 0.66 0.05
CA THR A 287 -2.83 0.59 -0.13
C THR A 287 -3.54 0.69 1.20
N LEU A 288 -4.38 1.70 1.40
CA LEU A 288 -5.41 1.68 2.44
C LEU A 288 -6.64 0.98 1.88
N VAL A 289 -6.97 -0.19 2.41
CA VAL A 289 -8.19 -0.89 2.01
C VAL A 289 -9.39 -0.40 2.81
N HIS A 290 -10.54 -0.38 2.15
CA HIS A 290 -11.85 -0.33 2.78
C HIS A 290 -12.45 -1.74 2.73
N ILE A 291 -12.59 -2.39 3.87
CA ILE A 291 -12.98 -3.79 3.97
C ILE A 291 -14.50 -3.88 3.95
N THR A 292 -15.03 -4.06 2.75
CA THR A 292 -16.48 -4.18 2.49
C THR A 292 -16.98 -5.63 2.57
N VAL A 293 -16.08 -6.61 2.54
CA VAL A 293 -16.41 -8.04 2.59
C VAL A 293 -15.52 -8.75 3.59
N GLY A 294 -16.13 -9.46 4.55
CA GLY A 294 -15.40 -10.21 5.57
C GLY A 294 -14.91 -9.33 6.70
N SER A 295 -13.69 -9.58 7.18
CA SER A 295 -13.13 -8.94 8.37
C SER A 295 -11.63 -8.83 8.25
N LYS A 296 -11.01 -7.75 8.75
CA LYS A 296 -9.54 -7.68 8.87
C LYS A 296 -8.96 -8.69 9.86
N TYR A 297 -9.79 -9.23 10.73
CA TYR A 297 -9.44 -10.15 11.81
C TYR A 297 -9.47 -11.62 11.36
N ILE A 298 -8.80 -11.92 10.25
CA ILE A 298 -8.76 -13.26 9.62
C ILE A 298 -7.33 -13.81 9.46
N GLY A 299 -6.34 -13.10 9.99
CA GLY A 299 -4.94 -13.50 9.95
C GLY A 299 -4.66 -14.79 10.71
N PRO A 300 -3.60 -15.53 10.35
CA PRO A 300 -3.25 -16.80 10.97
C PRO A 300 -2.55 -16.63 12.33
N ALA A 301 -2.04 -15.43 12.64
CA ALA A 301 -1.39 -15.14 13.90
C ALA A 301 -2.40 -15.22 15.08
N PRO A 302 -1.94 -15.36 16.34
CA PRO A 302 -2.82 -15.32 17.52
C PRO A 302 -3.63 -14.03 17.61
N ASP A 303 -3.11 -12.98 17.00
CA ASP A 303 -3.73 -11.68 16.97
C ASP A 303 -4.78 -11.58 15.81
N HIS A 304 -4.96 -12.63 15.00
CA HIS A 304 -5.89 -12.65 13.88
C HIS A 304 -5.77 -11.48 12.89
N LEU A 305 -4.72 -10.67 12.92
CA LEU A 305 -4.54 -9.59 11.97
C LEU A 305 -3.64 -10.06 10.83
N LEU A 306 -3.91 -9.57 9.62
CA LEU A 306 -3.05 -9.85 8.48
C LEU A 306 -1.73 -9.07 8.61
N GLU A 307 -0.65 -9.67 8.14
CA GLU A 307 0.65 -9.02 8.04
C GLU A 307 0.66 -7.92 6.96
N PHE A 308 1.69 -7.08 6.98
CA PHE A 308 1.81 -5.89 6.13
C PHE A 308 1.69 -6.17 4.63
N ASN A 309 2.10 -7.35 4.18
CA ASN A 309 2.00 -7.76 2.80
C ASN A 309 0.75 -8.61 2.52
N GLU A 310 -0.05 -8.99 3.51
CA GLU A 310 -1.01 -10.08 3.37
C GLU A 310 -2.43 -9.69 2.87
N ARG A 311 -2.59 -8.49 2.28
CA ARG A 311 -3.88 -7.99 1.74
C ARG A 311 -4.72 -9.09 1.07
N HIS A 312 -5.96 -9.27 1.51
CA HIS A 312 -6.86 -10.26 0.92
C HIS A 312 -7.33 -9.82 -0.48
N ASP A 313 -7.37 -10.74 -1.45
CA ASP A 313 -7.63 -10.40 -2.87
C ASP A 313 -9.06 -9.90 -3.11
N ALA A 314 -10.01 -10.31 -2.25
CA ALA A 314 -11.41 -9.83 -2.31
C ALA A 314 -11.58 -8.36 -1.88
N TRP A 315 -10.57 -7.74 -1.24
CA TRP A 315 -10.64 -6.34 -0.81
C TRP A 315 -10.13 -5.43 -1.91
N THR A 316 -11.00 -5.17 -2.87
CA THR A 316 -10.69 -4.36 -4.07
C THR A 316 -11.00 -2.87 -3.88
N VAL A 317 -11.79 -2.51 -2.85
CA VAL A 317 -12.10 -1.12 -2.52
C VAL A 317 -10.95 -0.54 -1.70
N THR A 318 -10.46 0.63 -2.13
CA THR A 318 -9.31 1.27 -1.53
C THR A 318 -9.52 2.78 -1.46
N ASP A 319 -9.37 3.37 -0.28
CA ASP A 319 -9.39 4.82 -0.12
C ASP A 319 -8.10 5.44 -0.65
N ILE A 320 -7.01 4.68 -0.58
CA ILE A 320 -5.65 5.13 -0.90
C ILE A 320 -4.93 4.00 -1.62
N ASN A 321 -4.31 4.32 -2.76
CA ASN A 321 -3.49 3.38 -3.54
C ASN A 321 -2.35 4.15 -4.20
N LEU A 322 -1.21 4.18 -3.53
CA LEU A 322 -0.02 4.92 -3.94
C LEU A 322 1.08 3.95 -4.34
N LYS A 323 1.91 4.36 -5.30
CA LYS A 323 3.13 3.63 -5.68
C LYS A 323 4.32 4.52 -5.44
N LEU A 324 5.13 4.15 -4.44
CA LEU A 324 6.25 4.92 -3.93
C LEU A 324 7.57 4.25 -4.35
N PRO A 325 8.45 4.95 -5.07
CA PRO A 325 9.75 4.41 -5.43
C PRO A 325 10.69 4.36 -4.22
N PHE A 326 11.37 3.22 -4.03
CA PHE A 326 12.41 3.03 -3.03
C PHE A 326 13.73 2.60 -3.69
N ARG A 327 14.85 3.02 -3.09
CA ARG A 327 16.20 2.54 -3.40
C ARG A 327 16.90 2.15 -2.10
N VAL A 328 17.27 0.89 -1.94
CA VAL A 328 18.09 0.45 -0.80
C VAL A 328 19.56 0.52 -1.22
N LEU A 329 20.24 1.57 -0.79
CA LEU A 329 21.54 1.99 -1.33
C LEU A 329 22.68 1.05 -0.95
N ALA A 330 22.68 0.56 0.30
CA ALA A 330 23.79 -0.17 0.87
C ALA A 330 23.34 -1.09 2.01
N ALA A 331 24.27 -1.93 2.50
CA ALA A 331 24.10 -2.76 3.68
C ALA A 331 25.09 -2.35 4.79
N ALA A 332 24.55 -1.91 5.93
CA ALA A 332 25.31 -1.50 7.10
C ALA A 332 25.82 -2.69 7.94
N ASP A 333 25.26 -3.90 7.73
CA ASP A 333 25.67 -5.11 8.47
C ASP A 333 27.04 -5.66 8.04
N GLY A 334 27.57 -5.18 6.92
CA GLY A 334 28.85 -5.59 6.35
C GLY A 334 30.01 -4.68 6.78
N SER A 335 30.92 -4.41 5.83
CA SER A 335 32.02 -3.47 6.05
C SER A 335 31.50 -2.03 6.13
N PRO A 336 31.80 -1.28 7.20
CA PRO A 336 31.47 0.14 7.31
C PRO A 336 32.00 0.98 6.14
N ASP A 337 33.23 0.71 5.70
CA ASP A 337 33.86 1.45 4.60
C ASP A 337 33.16 1.18 3.28
N LYS A 338 32.79 -0.09 3.02
CA LYS A 338 32.02 -0.46 1.83
C LYS A 338 30.64 0.20 1.86
N CYS A 339 29.93 0.12 2.98
CA CYS A 339 28.61 0.72 3.13
C CYS A 339 28.65 2.23 2.85
N ALA A 340 29.62 2.94 3.43
CA ALA A 340 29.78 4.36 3.24
C ALA A 340 30.16 4.72 1.79
N ALA A 341 31.01 3.93 1.15
CA ALA A 341 31.36 4.10 -0.27
C ALA A 341 30.17 3.87 -1.21
N ASP A 342 29.36 2.84 -0.94
CA ASP A 342 28.14 2.56 -1.70
C ASP A 342 27.12 3.71 -1.58
N ILE A 343 26.88 4.23 -0.36
CA ILE A 343 25.99 5.38 -0.17
C ILE A 343 26.55 6.63 -0.87
N ALA A 344 27.85 6.90 -0.72
CA ALA A 344 28.50 8.06 -1.35
C ALA A 344 28.38 8.03 -2.87
N ARG A 345 28.51 6.84 -3.49
CA ARG A 345 28.33 6.66 -4.94
C ARG A 345 26.93 7.07 -5.40
N GLU A 346 25.89 6.68 -4.67
CA GLU A 346 24.49 6.92 -5.07
C GLU A 346 23.98 8.33 -4.70
N THR A 347 24.59 8.97 -3.70
CA THR A 347 24.16 10.27 -3.17
C THR A 347 25.08 11.45 -3.56
N GLY A 348 26.30 11.17 -4.01
CA GLY A 348 27.34 12.20 -4.23
C GLY A 348 27.97 12.73 -2.93
N GLY A 349 27.65 12.15 -1.78
CA GLY A 349 28.17 12.56 -0.47
C GLY A 349 29.61 12.10 -0.19
N SER A 350 30.15 12.51 0.97
CA SER A 350 31.47 12.08 1.43
C SER A 350 31.41 10.74 2.15
N ALA A 351 32.07 9.71 1.62
CA ALA A 351 32.15 8.39 2.26
C ALA A 351 32.73 8.49 3.68
N THR A 352 33.73 9.34 3.92
CA THR A 352 34.29 9.56 5.26
C THR A 352 33.25 10.13 6.23
N ALA A 353 32.48 11.14 5.80
CA ALA A 353 31.46 11.76 6.64
C ALA A 353 30.31 10.77 6.94
N ILE A 354 29.87 10.02 5.92
CA ILE A 354 28.86 8.98 6.06
C ILE A 354 29.31 7.90 7.04
N ARG A 355 30.57 7.45 6.92
CA ARG A 355 31.14 6.45 7.81
C ARG A 355 31.11 6.92 9.26
N GLN A 356 31.61 8.13 9.51
CA GLN A 356 31.63 8.73 10.85
C GLN A 356 30.22 8.87 11.43
N ALA A 357 29.27 9.34 10.62
CA ALA A 357 27.88 9.51 11.01
C ALA A 357 27.20 8.19 11.40
N LEU A 358 27.32 7.15 10.56
CA LEU A 358 26.56 5.92 10.72
C LEU A 358 27.19 4.92 11.71
N PHE A 359 28.52 4.89 11.80
CA PHE A 359 29.24 3.83 12.52
C PHE A 359 30.06 4.31 13.72
N ASP A 360 30.51 5.57 13.72
CA ASP A 360 31.45 6.07 14.74
C ASP A 360 30.76 7.00 15.76
N GLY A 361 29.42 6.87 15.89
CA GLY A 361 28.62 7.65 16.84
C GLY A 361 28.42 9.11 16.43
N GLY A 362 28.61 9.46 15.15
CA GLY A 362 28.54 10.83 14.65
C GLY A 362 27.12 11.40 14.52
N MET A 363 26.07 10.57 14.65
CA MET A 363 24.68 11.02 14.64
C MET A 363 24.03 10.93 16.02
N GLN A 364 23.20 11.93 16.33
CA GLN A 364 22.40 11.98 17.54
C GLN A 364 20.93 11.64 17.24
N LEU A 365 20.30 10.92 18.16
CA LEU A 365 18.86 10.67 18.14
C LEU A 365 18.12 11.94 18.56
N ASP A 366 16.97 12.20 17.93
CA ASP A 366 16.05 13.25 18.31
C ASP A 366 15.13 12.73 19.43
N PRO A 367 15.26 13.23 20.67
CA PRO A 367 14.47 12.74 21.80
C PRO A 367 12.96 13.02 21.65
N LYS A 368 12.57 13.86 20.69
CA LYS A 368 11.17 14.18 20.37
C LYS A 368 10.64 13.38 19.19
N ALA A 369 11.48 12.65 18.45
CA ALA A 369 11.05 11.89 17.29
C ALA A 369 10.97 10.39 17.60
N ARG A 370 9.94 10.03 18.39
CA ARG A 370 9.68 8.65 18.80
C ARG A 370 8.55 8.05 17.98
N MET A 371 8.83 6.92 17.33
CA MET A 371 7.83 6.06 16.70
C MET A 371 7.77 4.71 17.38
#